data_AF-A0A8J4TX71-F1
#
_entry.id   AF-A0A8J4TX71-F1
#
_cell.length_a   1.000
_cell.length_b   1.000
_cell.length_c   1.000
_cell.angle_alpha   90.00
_cell.angle_beta   90.00
_cell.angle_gamma   90.00
#
_symmetry.space_group_name_H-M   'P 1'
#
loop_
_entity.id
_entity.type
_entity.pdbx_description
1 polymer ?
#
loop_
_entity_poly.entity_id
_entity_poly.type
_entity_poly.pdbx_seq_one_letter_code
_entity_poly.pdbx_strand_id
1 'polypeptide(L)'
;GLNRWSRCLSPTAVCVVVLCIFMLTAITVLSIKYNNLNTDYNNLTKEREQLQRERDGYLMTFNNLYKGQYFNFKSSLYFMSNESKSWTESREDCIKSGADLVIINSREKQDFIADQLQGSQAWIGLSDIDAEGEWEWVDGTLLTSG
;
A
#
# COMPACT_ATOMS: atom_id res chain seq x y z
N GLY A 1 1.67 32.41 -74.71
CA GLY A 1 1.26 31.38 -73.75
C GLY A 1 2.07 31.50 -72.48
N LEU A 2 1.44 31.21 -71.35
CA LEU A 2 1.99 31.00 -70.00
C LEU A 2 2.39 32.25 -69.18
N ASN A 3 1.39 32.86 -68.53
CA ASN A 3 1.57 33.71 -67.35
C ASN A 3 1.77 32.83 -66.11
N ARG A 4 3.01 32.72 -65.66
CA ARG A 4 3.43 31.97 -64.47
C ARG A 4 3.28 32.85 -63.23
N TRP A 5 2.13 32.78 -62.56
CA TRP A 5 1.88 33.47 -61.30
C TRP A 5 2.72 32.86 -60.17
N SER A 6 3.82 33.53 -59.81
CA SER A 6 4.62 33.18 -58.64
C SER A 6 4.11 33.97 -57.44
N ARG A 7 3.18 33.41 -56.67
CA ARG A 7 2.72 34.03 -55.40
C ARG A 7 3.76 33.74 -54.32
N CYS A 8 4.61 34.73 -54.02
CA CYS A 8 5.54 34.65 -52.89
C CYS A 8 4.75 34.88 -51.59
N LEU A 9 4.79 33.94 -50.62
CA LEU A 9 4.21 34.17 -49.30
C LEU A 9 4.98 35.30 -48.59
N SER A 10 4.28 36.17 -47.86
CA SER A 10 4.96 37.15 -47.01
C SER A 10 5.76 36.42 -45.91
N PRO A 11 6.89 36.98 -45.43
CA PRO A 11 7.69 36.37 -44.37
C PRO A 11 6.87 36.03 -43.11
N THR A 12 5.87 36.86 -42.78
CA THR A 12 4.92 36.62 -41.69
C THR A 12 4.07 35.37 -41.88
N ALA A 13 3.60 35.12 -43.10
CA ALA A 13 2.82 33.92 -43.42
C ALA A 13 3.67 32.65 -43.31
N VAL A 14 4.95 32.71 -43.71
CA VAL A 14 5.90 31.60 -43.54
C VAL A 14 6.13 31.30 -42.06
N CYS A 15 6.33 32.33 -41.22
CA CYS A 15 6.50 32.16 -39.77
C CYS A 15 5.26 31.52 -39.11
N VAL A 16 4.05 31.96 -39.47
CA VAL A 16 2.82 31.39 -38.92
C VAL A 16 2.68 29.91 -39.29
N VAL A 17 2.95 29.54 -40.54
CA VAL A 17 2.89 28.13 -40.97
C VAL A 17 3.88 27.27 -40.18
N VAL A 18 5.11 27.74 -39.99
CA VAL A 18 6.14 27.03 -39.21
C VAL A 18 5.72 26.85 -37.75
N LEU A 19 5.17 27.90 -37.11
CA LEU A 19 4.64 27.81 -35.74
C LEU A 19 3.46 26.84 -35.64
N CYS A 20 2.54 26.85 -36.62
CA CYS A 20 1.44 25.89 -36.66
C CYS A 20 1.95 24.45 -36.76
N ILE A 21 2.97 24.20 -37.59
CA ILE A 21 3.58 22.86 -37.68
C ILE A 21 4.18 22.45 -36.35
N PHE A 22 4.95 23.32 -35.68
CA PHE A 22 5.51 23.01 -34.36
C PHE A 22 4.42 22.72 -33.33
N MET A 23 3.38 23.55 -33.26
CA MET A 23 2.25 23.33 -32.35
C MET A 23 1.53 22.02 -32.64
N LEU A 24 1.29 21.69 -33.91
CA LEU A 24 0.65 20.43 -34.30
C LEU A 24 1.50 19.22 -33.91
N THR A 25 2.83 19.26 -34.14
CA THR A 25 3.72 18.17 -33.72
C THR A 25 3.77 17.99 -32.21
N ALA A 26 3.75 19.09 -31.44
CA ALA A 26 3.72 19.02 -29.99
C ALA A 26 2.41 18.40 -29.48
N ILE A 27 1.28 18.78 -30.09
CA ILE A 27 -0.04 18.23 -29.77
C ILE A 27 -0.09 16.74 -30.10
N THR A 28 0.38 16.30 -31.27
CA THR A 28 0.32 14.88 -31.64
C THR A 28 1.21 14.01 -30.74
N VAL A 29 2.42 14.47 -30.41
CA VAL A 29 3.30 13.78 -29.46
C VAL A 29 2.63 13.68 -28.08
N LEU A 30 2.01 14.75 -27.61
CA LEU A 30 1.29 14.75 -26.33
C LEU A 30 0.10 13.79 -26.35
N SER A 31 -0.67 13.75 -27.43
CA SER A 31 -1.80 12.83 -27.60
C SER A 31 -1.35 11.37 -27.60
N ILE A 32 -0.23 11.03 -28.26
CA ILE A 32 0.31 9.67 -28.23
C ILE A 32 0.74 9.29 -26.81
N LYS A 33 1.47 10.19 -26.13
CA LYS A 33 1.89 9.97 -24.74
C LYS A 33 0.69 9.78 -23.81
N TYR A 34 -0.35 10.59 -23.99
CA TYR A 34 -1.59 10.48 -23.23
C TYR A 34 -2.29 9.13 -23.48
N ASN A 35 -2.42 8.71 -24.73
CA ASN A 35 -3.07 7.43 -25.07
C ASN A 35 -2.30 6.23 -24.51
N ASN A 36 -0.97 6.25 -24.62
CA ASN A 36 -0.11 5.22 -24.05
C ASN A 36 -0.27 5.17 -22.53
N LEU A 37 -0.13 6.32 -21.85
CA LEU A 37 -0.29 6.40 -20.39
C LEU A 37 -1.68 5.95 -19.92
N ASN A 38 -2.72 6.35 -20.64
CA ASN A 38 -4.09 5.95 -20.34
C ASN A 38 -4.28 4.43 -20.51
N THR A 39 -3.62 3.83 -21.49
CA THR A 39 -3.64 2.37 -21.70
C THR A 39 -2.95 1.65 -20.54
N ASP A 40 -1.76 2.10 -20.15
CA ASP A 40 -1.01 1.55 -19.02
C ASP A 40 -1.80 1.68 -17.70
N TYR A 41 -2.41 2.83 -17.45
CA TYR A 41 -3.25 3.06 -16.28
C TYR A 41 -4.42 2.06 -16.22
N ASN A 42 -5.11 1.85 -17.34
CA ASN A 42 -6.22 0.91 -17.38
C ASN A 42 -5.76 -0.54 -17.19
N ASN A 43 -4.59 -0.91 -17.72
CA ASN A 43 -4.03 -2.25 -17.53
C ASN A 43 -3.61 -2.47 -16.07
N LEU A 44 -2.92 -1.51 -15.46
CA LEU A 44 -2.54 -1.55 -14.04
C LEU A 44 -3.76 -1.58 -13.12
N THR A 45 -4.84 -0.90 -13.50
CA THR A 45 -6.10 -0.95 -12.74
C THR A 45 -6.70 -2.35 -12.78
N LYS A 46 -6.73 -3.01 -13.95
CA LYS A 46 -7.20 -4.39 -14.08
C LYS A 46 -6.33 -5.38 -13.30
N GLU A 47 -5.01 -5.22 -13.36
CA GLU A 47 -4.07 -6.05 -12.61
C GLU A 47 -4.27 -5.90 -11.10
N ARG A 48 -4.41 -4.66 -10.62
CA ARG A 48 -4.74 -4.39 -9.21
C ARG A 48 -6.04 -5.09 -8.79
N GLU A 49 -7.10 -4.95 -9.58
CA GLU A 49 -8.38 -5.58 -9.27
C GLU A 49 -8.30 -7.11 -9.26
N GLN A 50 -7.52 -7.70 -10.17
CA GLN A 50 -7.28 -9.14 -10.18
C GLN A 50 -6.54 -9.59 -8.92
N LEU A 51 -5.43 -8.93 -8.58
CA LEU A 51 -4.65 -9.24 -7.38
C LEU A 51 -5.50 -9.07 -6.10
N GLN A 52 -6.38 -8.06 -6.06
CA GLN A 52 -7.31 -7.89 -4.96
C GLN A 52 -8.30 -9.04 -4.86
N ARG A 53 -8.89 -9.49 -5.98
CA ARG A 53 -9.79 -10.65 -5.99
C ARG A 53 -9.08 -11.93 -5.53
N GLU A 54 -7.87 -12.17 -6.00
CA GLU A 54 -7.07 -13.33 -5.59
C GLU A 54 -6.75 -13.27 -4.10
N ARG A 55 -6.25 -12.11 -3.61
CA ARG A 55 -6.03 -11.86 -2.19
C ARG A 55 -7.28 -12.12 -1.36
N ASP A 56 -8.43 -11.59 -1.77
CA ASP A 56 -9.68 -11.73 -1.02
C ASP A 56 -10.16 -13.20 -1.01
N GLY A 57 -9.95 -13.94 -2.11
CA GLY A 57 -10.19 -15.37 -2.19
C GLY A 57 -9.31 -16.19 -1.24
N TYR A 58 -8.00 -15.89 -1.20
CA TYR A 58 -7.08 -16.52 -0.24
C TYR A 58 -7.46 -16.19 1.20
N LEU A 59 -7.80 -14.92 1.47
CA LEU A 59 -8.21 -14.46 2.79
C LEU A 59 -9.48 -15.18 3.26
N MET A 60 -10.45 -15.40 2.37
CA MET A 60 -11.66 -16.16 2.68
C MET A 60 -11.35 -17.61 3.04
N THR A 61 -10.53 -18.31 2.25
CA THR A 61 -10.13 -19.69 2.55
C THR A 61 -9.36 -19.77 3.87
N PHE A 62 -8.43 -18.84 4.09
CA PHE A 62 -7.62 -18.78 5.29
C PHE A 62 -8.47 -18.53 6.55
N ASN A 63 -9.38 -17.55 6.51
CA ASN A 63 -10.29 -17.26 7.61
C ASN A 63 -11.19 -18.46 7.95
N ASN A 64 -11.57 -19.26 6.95
CA ASN A 64 -12.34 -20.48 7.19
C ASN A 64 -11.49 -21.58 7.86
N LEU A 65 -10.22 -21.72 7.46
CA LEU A 65 -9.31 -22.74 8.02
C LEU A 65 -8.89 -22.43 9.45
N TYR A 66 -8.68 -21.16 9.78
CA TYR A 66 -8.18 -20.73 11.08
C TYR A 66 -9.17 -19.84 11.84
N LYS A 67 -10.45 -20.19 11.72
CA LYS A 67 -11.58 -19.42 12.26
C LYS A 67 -11.35 -19.05 13.73
N GLY A 68 -11.28 -17.74 13.99
CA GLY A 68 -11.14 -17.18 15.34
C GLY A 68 -9.72 -17.10 15.88
N GLN A 69 -8.70 -17.52 15.13
CA GLN A 69 -7.30 -17.39 15.55
C GLN A 69 -6.54 -16.31 14.76
N TYR A 70 -6.87 -16.12 13.49
CA TYR A 70 -6.23 -15.08 12.69
C TYR A 70 -7.20 -14.01 12.26
N PHE A 71 -6.68 -12.78 12.18
CA PHE A 71 -7.44 -11.62 11.79
C PHE A 71 -6.54 -10.64 11.02
N ASN A 72 -7.16 -9.88 10.13
CA ASN A 72 -6.46 -8.94 9.25
C ASN A 72 -6.89 -7.51 9.57
N PHE A 73 -5.91 -6.62 9.68
CA PHE A 73 -6.16 -5.19 9.80
C PHE A 73 -5.18 -4.41 8.95
N LYS A 74 -5.72 -3.66 7.98
CA LYS A 74 -4.95 -2.97 6.94
C LYS A 74 -4.02 -3.95 6.21
N SER A 75 -2.71 -3.75 6.28
CA SER A 75 -1.68 -4.57 5.64
C SER A 75 -1.02 -5.57 6.60
N SER A 76 -1.58 -5.77 7.79
CA SER A 76 -1.02 -6.64 8.83
C SER A 76 -1.94 -7.83 9.09
N LEU A 77 -1.33 -9.02 9.19
CA LEU A 77 -1.96 -10.25 9.65
C LEU A 77 -1.57 -10.47 11.11
N TYR A 78 -2.55 -10.86 11.91
CA TYR A 78 -2.37 -11.10 13.33
C TYR A 78 -2.82 -12.52 13.65
N PHE A 79 -2.17 -13.11 14.65
CA PHE A 79 -2.46 -14.43 15.18
C PHE A 79 -2.65 -14.33 16.68
N MET A 80 -3.74 -14.90 17.17
CA MET A 80 -4.03 -15.08 18.59
C MET A 80 -3.87 -16.55 18.94
N SER A 81 -2.86 -16.83 19.77
CA SER A 81 -2.64 -18.16 20.31
C SER A 81 -3.72 -18.52 21.33
N ASN A 82 -4.10 -19.79 21.35
CA ASN A 82 -4.98 -20.36 22.38
C ASN A 82 -4.18 -20.95 23.56
N GLU A 83 -2.87 -20.82 23.56
CA GLU A 83 -1.98 -21.36 24.59
C GLU A 83 -1.60 -20.30 25.61
N SER A 84 -1.69 -20.65 26.90
CA SER A 84 -1.22 -19.81 27.99
C SER A 84 0.27 -20.05 28.22
N LYS A 85 1.09 -19.06 27.89
CA LYS A 85 2.55 -19.08 28.00
C LYS A 85 3.04 -17.84 28.75
N SER A 86 4.30 -17.84 29.21
CA SER A 86 4.94 -16.59 29.64
C SER A 86 5.11 -15.62 28.47
N TRP A 87 5.37 -14.35 28.76
CA TRP A 87 5.66 -13.35 27.72
C TRP A 87 6.84 -13.79 26.83
N THR A 88 7.93 -14.25 27.46
CA THR A 88 9.15 -14.71 26.76
C THR A 88 8.88 -15.90 25.84
N GLU A 89 8.20 -16.94 26.33
CA GLU A 89 7.83 -18.11 25.51
C GLU A 89 6.89 -17.73 24.36
N SER A 90 5.96 -16.82 24.62
CA SER A 90 5.02 -16.33 23.60
C SER A 90 5.75 -15.57 22.50
N ARG A 91 6.70 -14.71 22.87
CA ARG A 91 7.55 -13.99 21.92
C ARG A 91 8.41 -14.95 21.09
N GLU A 92 9.04 -15.92 21.73
CA GLU A 92 9.84 -16.93 21.04
C GLU A 92 9.02 -17.70 19.99
N ASP A 93 7.77 -18.04 20.29
CA ASP A 93 6.91 -18.75 19.35
C ASP A 93 6.41 -17.89 18.19
N CYS A 94 6.13 -16.60 18.45
CA CYS A 94 5.91 -15.64 17.38
C CYS A 94 7.14 -15.57 16.45
N ILE A 95 8.35 -15.46 17.01
CA ILE A 95 9.61 -15.40 16.24
C ILE A 95 9.84 -16.68 15.44
N LYS A 96 9.64 -17.87 16.04
CA LYS A 96 9.71 -19.17 15.33
C LYS A 96 8.73 -19.24 14.16
N SER A 97 7.62 -18.52 14.24
CA SER A 97 6.59 -18.43 13.20
C SER A 97 6.84 -17.31 12.19
N GLY A 98 7.97 -16.60 12.27
CA GLY A 98 8.31 -15.50 11.37
C GLY A 98 7.58 -14.19 11.67
N ALA A 99 7.05 -14.03 12.89
CA ALA A 99 6.36 -12.84 13.38
C ALA A 99 7.00 -12.34 14.70
N ASP A 100 6.41 -11.34 15.34
CA ASP A 100 6.74 -10.92 16.71
C ASP A 100 5.43 -10.52 17.42
N LEU A 101 5.47 -10.34 18.74
CA LEU A 101 4.33 -9.86 19.51
C LEU A 101 3.89 -8.47 19.03
N VAL A 102 2.58 -8.21 19.11
CA VAL A 102 1.99 -7.02 18.49
C VAL A 102 2.45 -5.71 19.14
N ILE A 103 2.89 -4.76 18.30
CA ILE A 103 3.16 -3.36 18.70
C ILE A 103 1.93 -2.52 18.46
N ILE A 104 1.46 -1.83 19.50
CA ILE A 104 0.29 -0.94 19.42
C ILE A 104 0.74 0.52 19.42
N ASN A 105 0.85 1.09 18.22
CA ASN A 105 1.34 2.45 17.98
C ASN A 105 0.28 3.39 17.39
N SER A 106 -1.00 3.02 17.44
CA SER A 106 -2.09 3.89 17.04
C SER A 106 -3.39 3.54 17.77
N ARG A 107 -4.25 4.54 17.98
CA ARG A 107 -5.59 4.34 18.58
C ARG A 107 -6.41 3.34 17.76
N GLU A 108 -6.38 3.46 16.44
CA GLU A 108 -7.11 2.54 15.55
C GLU A 108 -6.68 1.09 15.73
N LYS A 109 -5.38 0.83 15.94
CA LYS A 109 -4.87 -0.52 16.20
C LYS A 109 -5.26 -0.99 17.61
N GLN A 110 -5.20 -0.12 18.61
CA GLN A 110 -5.68 -0.41 19.97
C GLN A 110 -7.15 -0.85 19.95
N ASP A 111 -8.01 -0.06 19.30
CA ASP A 111 -9.45 -0.31 19.22
C ASP A 111 -9.73 -1.63 18.49
N PHE A 112 -9.02 -1.89 17.38
CA PHE A 112 -9.13 -3.14 16.64
C PHE A 112 -8.73 -4.36 17.49
N ILE A 113 -7.57 -4.33 18.15
CA ILE A 113 -7.11 -5.46 18.98
C ILE A 113 -8.06 -5.68 20.17
N ALA A 114 -8.55 -4.61 20.80
CA ALA A 114 -9.51 -4.71 21.90
C ALA A 114 -10.83 -5.37 21.46
N ASP A 115 -11.34 -5.02 20.29
CA ASP A 115 -12.54 -5.64 19.69
C ASP A 115 -12.32 -7.13 19.41
N GLN A 116 -11.15 -7.51 18.86
CA GLN A 116 -10.83 -8.92 18.61
C GLN A 116 -10.69 -9.75 19.88
N LEU A 117 -10.15 -9.18 20.96
CA LEU A 117 -9.99 -9.88 22.24
C LEU A 117 -11.31 -10.13 22.96
N GLN A 118 -12.34 -9.31 22.75
CA GLN A 118 -13.64 -9.40 23.43
C GLN A 118 -13.52 -9.55 24.97
N GLY A 119 -12.54 -8.87 25.56
CA GLY A 119 -12.26 -8.94 27.01
C GLY A 119 -11.32 -10.07 27.45
N SER A 120 -10.86 -10.91 26.53
CA SER A 120 -9.79 -11.89 26.78
C SER A 120 -8.44 -11.21 26.97
N GLN A 121 -7.53 -11.87 27.66
CA GLN A 121 -6.15 -11.40 27.85
C GLN A 121 -5.22 -12.10 26.87
N ALA A 122 -4.29 -11.33 26.28
CA ALA A 122 -3.24 -11.84 25.43
C ALA A 122 -1.95 -11.04 25.65
N TRP A 123 -0.80 -11.67 25.45
CA TRP A 123 0.47 -10.97 25.45
C TRP A 123 0.59 -10.06 24.23
N ILE A 124 1.07 -8.84 24.48
CA ILE A 124 1.44 -7.87 23.45
C ILE A 124 2.94 -7.62 23.52
N GLY A 125 3.49 -6.94 22.52
CA GLY A 125 4.92 -6.72 22.40
C GLY A 125 5.50 -5.66 23.34
N LEU A 126 4.84 -5.35 24.46
CA LEU A 126 5.28 -4.35 25.43
C LEU A 126 5.78 -5.07 26.69
N SER A 127 7.00 -4.76 27.14
CA SER A 127 7.58 -5.32 28.37
C SER A 127 8.59 -4.37 29.01
N ASP A 128 8.93 -4.61 30.27
CA ASP A 128 9.96 -3.93 31.06
C ASP A 128 11.02 -4.92 31.57
N ILE A 129 11.15 -6.07 30.89
CA ILE A 129 12.02 -7.18 31.31
C ILE A 129 13.51 -6.81 31.31
N ASP A 130 13.91 -5.86 30.46
CA ASP A 130 15.29 -5.39 30.34
C ASP A 130 15.62 -4.34 31.41
N ALA A 131 14.66 -3.50 31.80
CA ALA A 131 14.80 -2.50 32.85
C ALA A 131 13.45 -2.21 33.53
N GLU A 132 13.31 -2.65 34.79
CA GLU A 132 12.10 -2.46 35.59
C GLU A 132 11.68 -0.97 35.62
N GLY A 133 10.45 -0.70 35.20
CA GLY A 133 9.90 0.66 35.11
C GLY A 133 10.14 1.37 33.77
N GLU A 134 10.96 0.83 32.88
CA GLU A 134 11.14 1.30 31.51
C GLU A 134 10.45 0.35 30.53
N TRP A 135 9.24 0.72 30.12
CA TRP A 135 8.48 -0.07 29.14
C TRP A 135 8.99 0.14 27.72
N GLU A 136 9.34 -0.96 27.06
CA GLU A 136 9.88 -1.02 25.71
C GLU A 136 9.06 -1.97 24.83
N TRP A 137 8.89 -1.60 23.56
CA TRP A 137 8.28 -2.46 22.56
C TRP A 137 9.31 -3.45 21.99
N VAL A 138 8.84 -4.58 21.46
CA VAL A 138 9.71 -5.61 20.84
C VAL A 138 10.60 -5.11 19.68
N ASP A 139 10.33 -3.93 19.10
CA ASP A 139 11.17 -3.27 18.09
C ASP A 139 12.26 -2.34 18.67
N GLY A 140 12.34 -2.24 19.99
CA GLY A 140 13.30 -1.42 20.72
C GLY A 140 12.84 0.03 20.97
N THR A 141 11.58 0.34 20.70
CA THR A 141 11.04 1.69 20.95
C THR A 141 10.49 1.80 22.36
N LEU A 142 10.88 2.85 23.09
CA LEU A 142 10.31 3.13 24.42
C LEU A 142 8.85 3.55 24.32
N LEU A 143 8.05 3.18 25.33
CA LEU A 143 6.69 3.66 25.48
C LEU A 143 6.70 5.16 25.80
N THR A 144 6.54 5.99 24.77
CA THR A 144 6.38 7.43 24.96
C THR A 144 5.00 7.72 25.53
N SER A 145 4.91 8.35 26.69
CA SER A 145 3.66 8.92 27.21
C SER A 145 3.19 10.03 26.28
N GLY A 146 2.16 9.75 25.48
CA GLY A 146 1.46 10.73 24.63
C GLY A 146 0.13 11.14 25.24
#